data_AF-D2IQA1-F1
#
_entry.id   AF-D2IQA1-F1
#
_cell.length_a   1.000
_cell.length_b   1.000
_cell.length_c   1.000
_cell.angle_alpha   90.00
_cell.angle_beta   90.00
_cell.angle_gamma   90.00
#
_symmetry.space_group_name_H-M   'P 1'
#
loop_
_entity.id
_entity.type
_entity.pdbx_description
1 polymer ?
#
loop_
_entity_poly.entity_id
_entity_poly.type
_entity_poly.pdbx_seq_one_letter_code
_entity_poly.pdbx_strand_id
1 'polypeptide(L)'
;SNSNFVLELDFEPFNASFPRPSMSKSIGNGVQFLNRHLSSKLFQDKESLYPLLNFLKAHNYKGTTMMLNDRIQSLRGLQSSLRKAEEYLLSVPQDTPYSEFNHRFQELGLEKGWGDTAKRVLDTLHLLLDLLEAPDPANLEKFLGTIPMMFNVVILSPHGYFAQSNVLGYPDTGGQVVYILDQVRALENEMLLRIKQQGLDITPKILIVTRLLPDAAGTTCGQRLEKVIGTEHTDIIGVPFRNENGILRKWISRFDVWPYLETYSEDVSTEIMKEMQAKPDLIIGNYSDGNLVATLLAHKLGVTHCTIAHALEKTKYPNSDIYLDKFDSQYHFSCQFTADLIAMNHTDFIITSTFQE
;
A
#
# COMPACT_ATOMS: atom_id res chain seq x y z
N SER A 1 -3.66 38.29 23.73
CA SER A 1 -3.27 37.57 24.95
C SER A 1 -2.94 36.14 24.55
N ASN A 2 -1.67 35.75 24.56
CA ASN A 2 -1.32 34.35 24.33
C ASN A 2 -1.83 33.55 25.52
N SER A 3 -2.77 32.63 25.27
CA SER A 3 -3.26 31.67 26.26
C SER A 3 -2.07 30.85 26.76
N ASN A 4 -1.99 30.59 28.07
CA ASN A 4 -0.97 29.71 28.64
C ASN A 4 -1.14 28.23 28.24
N PHE A 5 -2.22 27.90 27.50
CA PHE A 5 -2.55 26.55 27.07
C PHE A 5 -2.77 26.53 25.54
N VAL A 6 -1.69 26.73 24.79
CA VAL A 6 -1.68 26.48 23.34
C VAL A 6 -1.45 24.99 23.12
N LEU A 7 -2.15 24.39 22.14
CA LEU A 7 -1.94 22.99 21.79
C LEU A 7 -0.53 22.79 21.24
N GLU A 8 0.25 21.91 21.87
CA GLU A 8 1.53 21.43 21.37
C GLU A 8 1.35 20.01 20.85
N LEU A 9 1.72 19.78 19.59
CA LEU A 9 1.73 18.46 18.98
C LEU A 9 3.12 17.86 19.12
N ASP A 10 3.27 16.87 20.02
CA ASP A 10 4.49 16.11 20.22
C ASP A 10 4.29 14.62 19.89
N PHE A 11 4.88 14.19 18.77
CA PHE A 11 4.83 12.80 18.31
C PHE A 11 6.02 11.95 18.81
N GLU A 12 6.98 12.54 19.53
CA GLU A 12 8.17 11.82 19.98
C GLU A 12 7.85 10.67 20.96
N PRO A 13 7.01 10.85 22.00
CA PRO A 13 6.68 9.79 22.95
C PRO A 13 5.98 8.59 22.30
N PHE A 14 5.19 8.83 21.26
CA PHE A 14 4.43 7.79 20.55
C PHE A 14 5.34 6.88 19.70
N ASN A 15 6.54 7.37 19.36
CA ASN A 15 7.50 6.67 18.50
C ASN A 15 8.70 6.10 19.29
N ALA A 16 8.69 6.18 20.62
CA ALA A 16 9.82 5.79 21.46
C ALA A 16 10.13 4.27 21.43
N SER A 17 9.14 3.44 21.10
CA SER A 17 9.29 1.99 20.95
C SER A 17 10.01 1.59 19.67
N PHE A 18 10.09 2.49 18.68
CA PHE A 18 10.76 2.23 17.41
C PHE A 18 12.21 2.72 17.46
N PRO A 19 13.19 1.85 17.16
CA PRO A 19 14.57 2.28 17.10
C PRO A 19 14.75 3.28 15.94
N ARG A 20 15.50 4.36 16.19
CA ARG A 20 15.78 5.40 15.19
C ARG A 20 17.22 5.29 14.71
N PRO A 21 17.47 5.27 13.38
CA PRO A 21 18.83 5.35 12.88
C PRO A 21 19.43 6.73 13.21
N SER A 22 20.65 6.76 13.73
CA SER A 22 21.36 8.00 14.07
C SER A 22 22.23 8.56 12.93
N MET A 23 22.45 7.79 11.87
CA MET A 23 23.31 8.18 10.76
C MET A 23 22.50 8.78 9.61
N SER A 24 22.91 9.95 9.11
CA SER A 24 22.26 10.63 7.99
C SER A 24 22.16 9.78 6.72
N LYS A 25 23.17 8.94 6.44
CA LYS A 25 23.16 8.00 5.29
C LYS A 25 22.02 6.97 5.33
N SER A 26 21.37 6.80 6.48
CA SER A 26 20.24 5.88 6.65
C SER A 26 18.90 6.52 6.33
N ILE A 27 18.82 7.85 6.20
CA ILE A 27 17.60 8.56 5.79
C ILE A 27 17.21 8.08 4.38
N GLY A 28 15.92 7.83 4.16
CA GLY A 28 15.40 7.23 2.93
C GLY A 28 15.62 5.71 2.81
N ASN A 29 16.35 5.07 3.73
CA ASN A 29 16.66 3.63 3.72
C ASN A 29 15.98 2.88 4.89
N GLY A 30 14.78 3.31 5.28
CA GLY A 30 14.06 2.81 6.45
C GLY A 30 13.80 1.30 6.44
N VAL A 31 13.46 0.73 5.28
CA VAL A 31 13.20 -0.72 5.14
C VAL A 31 14.43 -1.56 5.48
N GLN A 32 15.63 -1.14 5.09
CA GLN A 32 16.87 -1.86 5.43
C GLN A 32 17.11 -1.85 6.95
N PHE A 33 16.78 -0.75 7.60
CA PHE A 33 16.89 -0.63 9.05
C PHE A 33 15.85 -1.51 9.76
N LEU A 34 14.60 -1.49 9.29
CA LEU A 34 13.53 -2.34 9.81
C LEU A 34 13.86 -3.82 9.63
N ASN A 35 14.38 -4.24 8.47
CA ASN A 35 14.81 -5.61 8.22
C ASN A 35 15.89 -6.08 9.20
N ARG A 36 16.89 -5.22 9.49
CA ARG A 36 17.91 -5.51 10.52
C ARG A 36 17.32 -5.63 11.91
N HIS A 37 16.40 -4.73 12.26
CA HIS A 37 15.76 -4.76 13.57
C HIS A 37 14.89 -6.02 13.75
N LEU A 38 14.05 -6.35 12.77
CA LEU A 38 13.21 -7.54 12.78
C LEU A 38 14.05 -8.81 12.81
N SER A 39 15.05 -8.95 11.94
CA SER A 39 15.97 -10.11 11.96
C SER A 39 16.65 -10.28 13.32
N SER A 40 17.15 -9.19 13.92
CA SER A 40 17.75 -9.25 15.27
C SER A 40 16.75 -9.70 16.33
N LYS A 41 15.50 -9.24 16.25
CA LYS A 41 14.43 -9.62 17.19
C LYS A 41 14.06 -11.10 17.05
N LEU A 42 13.92 -11.57 15.81
CA LEU A 42 13.66 -12.98 15.49
C LEU A 42 14.78 -13.91 15.98
N PHE A 43 16.03 -13.44 15.94
CA PHE A 43 17.18 -14.22 16.42
C PHE A 43 17.23 -14.34 17.94
N GLN A 44 16.89 -13.27 18.67
CA GLN A 44 16.98 -13.23 20.13
C GLN A 44 15.89 -14.03 20.83
N ASP A 45 14.70 -14.11 20.24
CA ASP A 45 13.54 -14.73 20.86
C ASP A 45 12.78 -15.59 19.85
N LYS A 46 12.75 -16.91 20.09
CA LYS A 46 12.02 -17.85 19.23
C LYS A 46 10.51 -17.63 19.26
N GLU A 47 9.96 -17.06 20.33
CA GLU A 47 8.54 -16.71 20.39
C GLU A 47 8.20 -15.57 19.39
N SER A 48 9.19 -14.74 19.04
CA SER A 48 9.04 -13.68 18.03
C SER A 48 8.82 -14.20 16.60
N LEU A 49 8.96 -15.51 16.34
CA LEU A 49 8.58 -16.15 15.06
C LEU A 49 7.10 -16.53 14.98
N TYR A 50 6.36 -16.60 16.09
CA TYR A 50 4.93 -16.89 16.05
C TYR A 50 4.10 -15.87 15.27
N PRO A 51 4.37 -14.55 15.32
CA PRO A 51 3.75 -13.59 14.43
C PRO A 51 3.89 -13.95 12.95
N LEU A 52 5.06 -14.44 12.51
CA LEU A 52 5.27 -14.87 11.13
C LEU A 52 4.45 -16.13 10.80
N LEU A 53 4.44 -17.12 11.70
CA LEU A 53 3.61 -18.32 11.54
C LEU A 53 2.12 -17.95 11.45
N ASN A 54 1.63 -17.11 12.35
CA ASN A 54 0.24 -16.68 12.39
C ASN A 54 -0.13 -15.86 11.15
N PHE A 55 0.78 -15.00 10.69
CA PHE A 55 0.64 -14.25 9.46
C PHE A 55 0.45 -15.18 8.25
N LEU A 56 1.35 -16.17 8.09
CA LEU A 56 1.27 -17.14 6.99
C LEU A 56 0.01 -18.02 7.06
N LYS A 57 -0.48 -18.35 8.26
CA LYS A 57 -1.73 -19.11 8.44
C LYS A 57 -3.00 -18.30 8.17
N ALA A 58 -3.00 -17.03 8.55
CA ALA A 58 -4.14 -16.14 8.36
C ALA A 58 -4.27 -15.66 6.90
N HIS A 59 -3.28 -15.93 6.06
CA HIS A 59 -3.21 -15.42 4.70
C HIS A 59 -4.26 -16.09 3.79
N ASN A 60 -5.22 -15.29 3.33
CA ASN A 60 -6.35 -15.73 2.54
C ASN A 60 -6.72 -14.65 1.52
N TYR A 61 -7.10 -15.08 0.31
CA TYR A 61 -7.65 -14.19 -0.71
C TYR A 61 -8.94 -14.78 -1.29
N LYS A 62 -10.04 -14.04 -1.18
CA LYS A 62 -11.38 -14.44 -1.66
C LYS A 62 -11.79 -15.86 -1.25
N GLY A 63 -11.49 -16.26 -0.02
CA GLY A 63 -11.81 -17.59 0.52
C GLY A 63 -10.79 -18.68 0.18
N THR A 64 -9.78 -18.38 -0.62
CA THR A 64 -8.67 -19.31 -0.91
C THR A 64 -7.55 -19.11 0.11
N THR A 65 -7.32 -20.12 0.95
CA THR A 65 -6.17 -20.14 1.88
C THR A 65 -4.87 -20.28 1.10
N MET A 66 -3.86 -19.53 1.53
CA MET A 66 -2.53 -19.54 0.93
C MET A 66 -1.46 -19.84 1.98
N MET A 67 -0.27 -20.22 1.53
CA MET A 67 0.90 -20.53 2.36
C MET A 67 0.68 -21.73 3.29
N LEU A 68 0.03 -21.55 4.43
CA LEU A 68 -0.13 -22.57 5.48
C LEU A 68 -1.61 -22.81 5.81
N ASN A 69 -2.00 -24.06 6.01
CA ASN A 69 -3.34 -24.41 6.51
C ASN A 69 -3.32 -24.82 8.00
N ASP A 70 -4.50 -25.19 8.51
CA ASP A 70 -4.73 -25.51 9.91
C ASP A 70 -4.03 -26.80 10.41
N ARG A 71 -3.32 -27.53 9.56
CA ARG A 71 -2.48 -28.65 10.02
C ARG A 71 -1.25 -28.16 10.78
N ILE A 72 -0.81 -26.92 10.53
CA ILE A 72 0.39 -26.35 11.14
C ILE A 72 -0.01 -25.47 12.33
N GLN A 73 0.25 -25.96 13.55
CA GLN A 73 -0.15 -25.29 14.80
C GLN A 73 1.02 -24.79 15.65
N SER A 74 2.26 -25.09 15.27
CA SER A 74 3.45 -24.67 16.01
C SER A 74 4.66 -24.50 15.10
N LEU A 75 5.67 -23.76 15.57
CA LEU A 75 6.94 -23.59 14.85
C LEU A 75 7.65 -24.93 14.60
N ARG A 76 7.56 -25.89 15.54
CA ARG A 76 8.10 -27.25 15.35
C ARG A 76 7.36 -28.01 14.25
N GLY A 77 6.03 -27.88 14.21
CA GLY A 77 5.20 -28.48 13.16
C GLY A 77 5.50 -27.88 11.79
N LEU A 78 5.69 -26.56 11.72
CA LEU A 78 6.11 -25.86 10.51
C LEU A 78 7.46 -26.40 10.02
N GLN A 79 8.49 -26.35 10.87
CA GLN A 79 9.83 -26.81 10.50
C GLN A 79 9.85 -28.28 10.04
N SER A 80 9.10 -29.16 10.71
CA SER A 80 8.98 -30.57 10.29
C SER A 80 8.30 -30.72 8.93
N SER A 81 7.29 -29.91 8.64
CA SER A 81 6.55 -29.96 7.37
C SER A 81 7.39 -29.43 6.22
N LEU A 82 8.12 -28.32 6.44
CA LEU A 82 9.04 -27.74 5.46
C LEU A 82 10.16 -28.72 5.07
N ARG A 83 10.78 -29.41 6.05
CA ARG A 83 11.83 -30.42 5.78
C ARG A 83 11.31 -31.61 4.98
N LYS A 84 10.10 -32.11 5.28
CA LYS A 84 9.47 -33.19 4.51
C LYS A 84 9.13 -32.76 3.08
N ALA A 85 8.71 -31.51 2.91
CA ALA A 85 8.44 -30.93 1.60
C ALA A 85 9.74 -30.76 0.79
N GLU A 86 10.81 -30.28 1.42
CA GLU A 86 12.16 -30.18 0.84
C GLU A 86 12.67 -31.54 0.36
N GLU A 87 12.67 -32.56 1.21
CA GLU A 87 13.11 -33.93 0.85
C GLU A 87 12.34 -34.46 -0.37
N TYR A 88 11.04 -34.18 -0.44
CA TYR A 88 10.23 -34.56 -1.59
C TYR A 88 10.60 -33.78 -2.85
N LEU A 89 10.74 -32.44 -2.76
CA LEU A 89 11.07 -31.61 -3.92
C LEU A 89 12.44 -31.97 -4.51
N LEU A 90 13.40 -32.37 -3.68
CA LEU A 90 14.71 -32.85 -4.15
C LEU A 90 14.62 -34.17 -4.93
N SER A 91 13.51 -34.90 -4.84
CA SER A 91 13.29 -36.16 -5.57
C SER A 91 12.57 -36.00 -6.91
N VAL A 92 12.07 -34.80 -7.24
CA VAL A 92 11.33 -34.52 -8.49
C VAL A 92 12.11 -33.56 -9.40
N PRO A 93 11.85 -33.55 -10.72
CA PRO A 93 12.44 -32.56 -11.63
C PRO A 93 12.16 -31.11 -11.22
N GLN A 94 13.13 -30.23 -11.39
CA GLN A 94 13.04 -28.82 -10.95
C GLN A 94 11.95 -28.00 -11.67
N ASP A 95 11.60 -28.38 -12.88
CA ASP A 95 10.57 -27.78 -13.74
C ASP A 95 9.16 -28.35 -13.48
N THR A 96 9.02 -29.33 -12.60
CA THR A 96 7.73 -29.92 -12.23
C THR A 96 6.75 -28.83 -11.78
N PRO A 97 5.57 -28.68 -12.41
CA PRO A 97 4.56 -27.69 -12.01
C PRO A 97 3.97 -27.98 -10.62
N TYR A 98 3.62 -26.94 -9.86
CA TYR A 98 3.00 -27.06 -8.54
C TYR A 98 1.74 -27.95 -8.55
N SER A 99 0.96 -27.92 -9.64
CA SER A 99 -0.25 -28.74 -9.81
C SER A 99 -0.01 -30.25 -9.72
N GLU A 100 1.20 -30.74 -9.98
CA GLU A 100 1.52 -32.17 -9.92
C GLU A 100 1.76 -32.68 -8.50
N PHE A 101 2.11 -31.78 -7.57
CA PHE A 101 2.43 -32.15 -6.19
C PHE A 101 1.64 -31.41 -5.10
N ASN A 102 0.67 -30.58 -5.50
CA ASN A 102 -0.17 -29.80 -4.59
C ASN A 102 -0.87 -30.65 -3.52
N HIS A 103 -1.41 -31.81 -3.87
CA HIS A 103 -2.13 -32.68 -2.94
C HIS A 103 -1.24 -33.14 -1.79
N ARG A 104 -0.01 -33.56 -2.12
CA ARG A 104 1.00 -33.95 -1.12
C ARG A 104 1.40 -32.76 -0.25
N PHE A 105 1.51 -31.56 -0.81
CA PHE A 105 1.79 -30.34 -0.06
C PHE A 105 0.66 -29.99 0.93
N GLN A 106 -0.59 -30.12 0.50
CA GLN A 106 -1.75 -29.88 1.35
C GLN A 106 -1.82 -30.85 2.54
N GLU A 107 -1.43 -32.11 2.35
CA GLU A 107 -1.30 -33.10 3.43
C GLU A 107 -0.23 -32.70 4.46
N LEU A 108 0.85 -32.06 4.01
CA LEU A 108 1.91 -31.48 4.85
C LEU A 108 1.51 -30.14 5.48
N GLY A 109 0.36 -29.59 5.11
CA GLY A 109 -0.14 -28.32 5.62
C GLY A 109 0.30 -27.09 4.82
N LEU A 110 0.83 -27.29 3.61
CA LEU A 110 1.31 -26.24 2.72
C LEU A 110 0.30 -26.02 1.58
N GLU A 111 -0.26 -24.83 1.48
CA GLU A 111 -1.19 -24.43 0.42
C GLU A 111 -0.44 -23.77 -0.76
N LYS A 112 -1.17 -23.22 -1.75
CA LYS A 112 -0.57 -22.49 -2.88
C LYS A 112 0.12 -21.20 -2.41
N GLY A 113 1.02 -20.67 -3.26
CA GLY A 113 1.69 -19.38 -3.02
C GLY A 113 3.20 -19.46 -2.80
N TRP A 114 3.80 -20.66 -2.81
CA TRP A 114 5.24 -20.86 -2.62
C TRP A 114 6.06 -20.77 -3.92
N GLY A 115 5.41 -20.98 -5.07
CA GLY A 115 6.06 -21.06 -6.37
C GLY A 115 5.22 -21.79 -7.42
N ASP A 116 5.47 -21.48 -8.69
CA ASP A 116 4.87 -22.14 -9.86
C ASP A 116 5.51 -23.51 -10.19
N THR A 117 6.80 -23.66 -9.88
CA THR A 117 7.60 -24.88 -10.16
C THR A 117 8.27 -25.42 -8.90
N ALA A 118 8.61 -26.71 -8.90
CA ALA A 118 9.32 -27.37 -7.80
C ALA A 118 10.58 -26.61 -7.37
N LYS A 119 11.37 -26.09 -8.32
CA LYS A 119 12.55 -25.26 -8.02
C LYS A 119 12.20 -24.01 -7.22
N ARG A 120 11.21 -23.24 -7.67
CA ARG A 120 10.87 -21.99 -6.99
C ARG A 120 10.27 -22.24 -5.62
N VAL A 121 9.43 -23.27 -5.50
CA VAL A 121 8.92 -23.70 -4.19
C VAL A 121 10.09 -24.05 -3.27
N LEU A 122 11.07 -24.83 -3.75
CA LEU A 122 12.24 -25.19 -2.96
C LEU A 122 13.03 -23.96 -2.50
N ASP A 123 13.30 -23.00 -3.39
CA ASP A 123 13.98 -21.75 -3.07
C ASP A 123 13.23 -20.97 -1.96
N THR A 124 11.90 -20.88 -2.06
CA THR A 124 11.06 -20.22 -1.03
C THR A 124 11.05 -20.98 0.29
N LEU A 125 11.04 -22.32 0.26
CA LEU A 125 11.13 -23.15 1.48
C LEU A 125 12.48 -22.95 2.17
N HIS A 126 13.59 -22.87 1.41
CA HIS A 126 14.92 -22.61 1.95
C HIS A 126 15.00 -21.26 2.64
N LEU A 127 14.45 -20.20 2.04
CA LEU A 127 14.38 -18.88 2.69
C LEU A 127 13.69 -18.97 4.06
N LEU A 128 12.56 -19.68 4.16
CA LEU A 128 11.84 -19.82 5.43
C LEU A 128 12.58 -20.72 6.42
N LEU A 129 13.20 -21.82 5.97
CA LEU A 129 14.00 -22.68 6.83
C LEU A 129 15.19 -21.93 7.41
N ASP A 130 15.90 -21.15 6.59
CA ASP A 130 17.00 -20.28 7.04
C ASP A 130 16.51 -19.27 8.08
N LEU A 131 15.35 -18.65 7.87
CA LEU A 131 14.76 -17.72 8.84
C LEU A 131 14.36 -18.38 10.17
N LEU A 132 13.94 -19.65 10.14
CA LEU A 132 13.61 -20.41 11.37
C LEU A 132 14.87 -20.87 12.13
N GLU A 133 16.00 -21.00 11.44
CA GLU A 133 17.26 -21.48 12.03
C GLU A 133 18.19 -20.32 12.44
N ALA A 134 18.46 -19.39 11.53
CA ALA A 134 19.35 -18.26 11.71
C ALA A 134 18.86 -17.04 10.89
N PRO A 135 17.89 -16.28 11.39
CA PRO A 135 17.31 -15.18 10.63
C PRO A 135 18.29 -14.04 10.36
N ASP A 136 18.48 -13.71 9.08
CA ASP A 136 19.25 -12.56 8.63
C ASP A 136 18.39 -11.55 7.85
N PRO A 137 18.82 -10.27 7.74
CA PRO A 137 18.01 -9.23 7.13
C PRO A 137 17.73 -9.45 5.64
N ALA A 138 18.66 -10.07 4.90
CA ALA A 138 18.54 -10.24 3.46
C ALA A 138 17.57 -11.37 3.13
N ASN A 139 17.62 -12.49 3.85
CA ASN A 139 16.64 -13.55 3.69
C ASN A 139 15.25 -13.14 4.17
N LEU A 140 15.15 -12.31 5.22
CA LEU A 140 13.86 -11.77 5.68
C LEU A 140 13.20 -10.92 4.60
N GLU A 141 13.97 -10.01 4.00
CA GLU A 141 13.49 -9.16 2.90
C GLU A 141 13.05 -9.97 1.69
N LYS A 142 13.88 -10.94 1.26
CA LYS A 142 13.56 -11.83 0.14
C LYS A 142 12.30 -12.64 0.42
N PHE A 143 12.20 -13.26 1.59
CA PHE A 143 11.06 -14.09 1.95
C PHE A 143 9.78 -13.26 1.98
N LEU A 144 9.74 -12.15 2.74
CA LEU A 144 8.56 -11.30 2.82
C LEU A 144 8.16 -10.74 1.44
N GLY A 145 9.15 -10.40 0.60
CA GLY A 145 8.93 -9.96 -0.78
C GLY A 145 8.46 -11.05 -1.75
N THR A 146 8.55 -12.33 -1.37
CA THR A 146 8.00 -13.45 -2.15
C THR A 146 6.55 -13.78 -1.77
N ILE A 147 6.10 -13.44 -0.56
CA ILE A 147 4.75 -13.77 -0.11
C ILE A 147 3.73 -13.03 -1.01
N PRO A 148 2.76 -13.74 -1.60
CA PRO A 148 1.81 -13.15 -2.53
C PRO A 148 0.75 -12.31 -1.79
N MET A 149 1.08 -11.07 -1.45
CA MET A 149 0.20 -10.20 -0.65
C MET A 149 -0.64 -9.22 -1.49
N MET A 150 -0.18 -8.91 -2.70
CA MET A 150 -0.59 -7.72 -3.44
C MET A 150 -1.47 -8.06 -4.64
N PHE A 151 -2.79 -8.04 -4.47
CA PHE A 151 -3.76 -8.33 -5.54
C PHE A 151 -4.67 -7.15 -5.86
N ASN A 152 -5.14 -6.44 -4.84
CA ASN A 152 -6.03 -5.30 -4.95
C ASN A 152 -5.34 -4.03 -4.45
N VAL A 153 -5.11 -3.05 -5.32
CA VAL A 153 -4.44 -1.79 -4.96
C VAL A 153 -5.34 -0.60 -5.21
N VAL A 154 -5.44 0.30 -4.25
CA VAL A 154 -6.18 1.56 -4.37
C VAL A 154 -5.20 2.73 -4.32
N ILE A 155 -5.30 3.64 -5.27
CA ILE A 155 -4.47 4.84 -5.37
C ILE A 155 -5.38 6.07 -5.32
N LEU A 156 -5.16 6.98 -4.38
CA LEU A 156 -6.00 8.15 -4.17
C LEU A 156 -5.34 9.39 -4.80
N SER A 157 -6.06 10.05 -5.69
CA SER A 157 -5.67 11.34 -6.29
C SER A 157 -6.92 12.22 -6.53
N PRO A 158 -7.53 12.79 -5.48
CA PRO A 158 -8.85 13.43 -5.58
C PRO A 158 -8.88 14.73 -6.40
N HIS A 159 -7.94 15.65 -6.18
CA HIS A 159 -7.92 16.95 -6.87
C HIS A 159 -7.49 16.85 -8.35
N GLY A 160 -7.66 17.98 -9.06
CA GLY A 160 -7.23 18.14 -10.44
C GLY A 160 -8.18 17.50 -11.46
N TYR A 161 -7.77 17.52 -12.72
CA TYR A 161 -8.44 16.85 -13.82
C TYR A 161 -7.69 15.57 -14.13
N PHE A 162 -8.00 14.49 -13.41
CA PHE A 162 -7.35 13.21 -13.66
C PHE A 162 -8.00 12.52 -14.87
N ALA A 163 -7.26 12.43 -15.96
CA ALA A 163 -7.63 11.71 -17.18
C ALA A 163 -6.38 11.38 -18.00
N GLN A 164 -6.54 10.54 -19.02
CA GLN A 164 -5.42 10.08 -19.85
C GLN A 164 -5.13 10.98 -21.05
N SER A 165 -6.02 11.90 -21.38
CA SER A 165 -5.87 12.84 -22.50
C SER A 165 -6.59 14.15 -22.21
N ASN A 166 -6.20 15.22 -22.92
CA ASN A 166 -6.83 16.55 -22.88
C ASN A 166 -6.90 17.24 -21.51
N VAL A 167 -5.99 16.91 -20.58
CA VAL A 167 -6.00 17.48 -19.22
C VAL A 167 -4.67 18.07 -18.75
N LEU A 168 -3.53 17.68 -19.35
CA LEU A 168 -2.23 18.22 -18.95
C LEU A 168 -2.15 19.73 -19.20
N GLY A 169 -1.77 20.47 -18.17
CA GLY A 169 -1.71 21.94 -18.19
C GLY A 169 -2.97 22.62 -17.62
N TYR A 170 -4.01 21.86 -17.26
CA TYR A 170 -5.14 22.42 -16.51
C TYR A 170 -4.72 22.72 -15.05
N PRO A 171 -5.42 23.63 -14.36
CA PRO A 171 -5.17 23.87 -12.93
C PRO A 171 -5.14 22.56 -12.14
N ASP A 172 -4.16 22.46 -11.23
CA ASP A 172 -3.91 21.30 -10.37
C ASP A 172 -3.69 19.98 -11.13
N THR A 173 -3.32 20.05 -12.41
CA THR A 173 -3.13 18.87 -13.28
C THR A 173 -1.75 18.90 -13.93
N GLY A 174 -0.85 18.04 -13.45
CA GLY A 174 0.54 18.05 -13.89
C GLY A 174 1.26 16.72 -13.65
N GLY A 175 2.49 16.81 -13.13
CA GLY A 175 3.39 15.67 -12.97
C GLY A 175 2.81 14.50 -12.16
N GLN A 176 1.95 14.78 -11.18
CA GLN A 176 1.28 13.73 -10.37
C GLN A 176 0.42 12.80 -11.23
N VAL A 177 -0.32 13.31 -12.23
CA VAL A 177 -1.15 12.47 -13.11
C VAL A 177 -0.26 11.56 -13.96
N VAL A 178 0.83 12.12 -14.52
CA VAL A 178 1.80 11.35 -15.32
C VAL A 178 2.46 10.28 -14.46
N TYR A 179 2.91 10.65 -13.26
CA TYR A 179 3.53 9.74 -12.29
C TYR A 179 2.63 8.53 -12.00
N ILE A 180 1.36 8.77 -11.65
CA ILE A 180 0.43 7.70 -11.29
C ILE A 180 0.12 6.81 -12.49
N LEU A 181 -0.08 7.38 -13.68
CA LEU A 181 -0.36 6.59 -14.89
C LEU A 181 0.81 5.69 -15.28
N ASP A 182 2.05 6.15 -15.11
CA ASP A 182 3.25 5.31 -15.35
C ASP A 182 3.45 4.28 -14.22
N GLN A 183 3.21 4.69 -12.97
CA GLN A 183 3.29 3.83 -11.80
C GLN A 183 2.39 2.61 -11.94
N VAL A 184 1.11 2.78 -12.30
CA VAL A 184 0.17 1.66 -12.38
C VAL A 184 0.49 0.68 -13.49
N ARG A 185 1.08 1.13 -14.62
CA ARG A 185 1.54 0.24 -15.69
C ARG A 185 2.70 -0.64 -15.22
N ALA A 186 3.67 -0.04 -14.53
CA ALA A 186 4.78 -0.80 -13.97
C ALA A 186 4.30 -1.75 -12.86
N LEU A 187 3.42 -1.26 -11.99
CA LEU A 187 2.90 -2.03 -10.86
C LEU A 187 2.05 -3.22 -11.30
N GLU A 188 1.16 -3.05 -12.28
CA GLU A 188 0.34 -4.15 -12.80
C GLU A 188 1.22 -5.27 -13.41
N ASN A 189 2.24 -4.89 -14.19
CA ASN A 189 3.17 -5.86 -14.76
C ASN A 189 3.92 -6.66 -13.69
N GLU A 190 4.40 -5.99 -12.63
CA GLU A 190 5.07 -6.67 -11.51
C GLU A 190 4.08 -7.54 -10.71
N MET A 191 2.85 -7.08 -10.47
CA MET A 191 1.81 -7.87 -9.80
C MET A 191 1.49 -9.15 -10.58
N LEU A 192 1.25 -9.04 -11.89
CA LEU A 192 1.00 -10.19 -12.77
C LEU A 192 2.17 -11.16 -12.75
N LEU A 193 3.40 -10.65 -12.82
CA LEU A 193 4.61 -11.46 -12.74
C LEU A 193 4.68 -12.21 -11.41
N ARG A 194 4.50 -11.53 -10.28
CA ARG A 194 4.58 -12.14 -8.94
C ARG A 194 3.50 -13.18 -8.71
N ILE A 195 2.26 -12.88 -9.08
CA ILE A 195 1.13 -13.82 -8.98
C ILE A 195 1.44 -15.10 -9.76
N LYS A 196 1.88 -14.96 -11.02
CA LYS A 196 2.27 -16.10 -11.86
C LYS A 196 3.42 -16.88 -11.24
N GLN A 197 4.46 -16.18 -10.79
CA GLN A 197 5.64 -16.81 -10.21
C GLN A 197 5.30 -17.61 -8.95
N GLN A 198 4.28 -17.22 -8.18
CA GLN A 198 3.82 -17.97 -7.00
C GLN A 198 2.80 -19.08 -7.30
N GLY A 199 2.56 -19.38 -8.57
CA GLY A 199 1.66 -20.46 -8.98
C GLY A 199 0.18 -20.16 -8.69
N LEU A 200 -0.18 -18.87 -8.69
CA LEU A 200 -1.53 -18.40 -8.42
C LEU A 200 -2.23 -18.01 -9.72
N ASP A 201 -3.54 -18.23 -9.75
CA ASP A 201 -4.44 -17.83 -10.83
C ASP A 201 -5.40 -16.75 -10.30
N ILE A 202 -4.81 -15.64 -9.86
CA ILE A 202 -5.53 -14.49 -9.31
C ILE A 202 -5.40 -13.34 -10.31
N THR A 203 -6.53 -12.74 -10.68
CA THR A 203 -6.53 -11.51 -11.47
C THR A 203 -6.32 -10.33 -10.52
N PRO A 204 -5.22 -9.56 -10.63
CA PRO A 204 -5.05 -8.36 -9.83
C PRO A 204 -6.09 -7.30 -10.21
N LYS A 205 -6.27 -6.26 -9.40
CA LYS A 205 -7.05 -5.08 -9.73
C LYS A 205 -6.42 -3.83 -9.12
N ILE A 206 -6.21 -2.80 -9.92
CA ILE A 206 -5.73 -1.50 -9.47
C ILE A 206 -6.83 -0.46 -9.73
N LEU A 207 -7.21 0.30 -8.71
CA LEU A 207 -8.15 1.41 -8.85
C LEU A 207 -7.46 2.74 -8.55
N ILE A 208 -7.40 3.62 -9.54
CA ILE A 208 -7.05 5.03 -9.32
C ILE A 208 -8.35 5.77 -9.00
N VAL A 209 -8.53 6.18 -7.77
CA VAL A 209 -9.72 6.89 -7.31
C VAL A 209 -9.48 8.39 -7.38
N THR A 210 -10.34 9.07 -8.12
CA THR A 210 -10.30 10.52 -8.32
C THR A 210 -11.70 11.12 -8.27
N ARG A 211 -11.78 12.45 -8.24
CA ARG A 211 -13.07 13.14 -8.23
C ARG A 211 -13.75 13.04 -9.60
N LEU A 212 -15.03 12.67 -9.60
CA LEU A 212 -15.90 12.78 -10.76
C LEU A 212 -16.22 14.26 -11.03
N LEU A 213 -15.95 14.72 -12.26
CA LEU A 213 -16.21 16.09 -12.72
C LEU A 213 -17.20 16.07 -13.91
N PRO A 214 -18.53 16.06 -13.66
CA PRO A 214 -19.55 15.94 -14.70
C PRO A 214 -19.53 17.06 -15.75
N ASP A 215 -19.08 18.26 -15.37
CA ASP A 215 -19.12 19.45 -16.23
C ASP A 215 -17.78 19.69 -16.98
N ALA A 216 -16.79 18.80 -16.82
CA ALA A 216 -15.49 18.90 -17.48
C ALA A 216 -15.58 18.45 -18.96
N ALA A 217 -16.16 19.29 -19.81
CA ALA A 217 -16.32 19.01 -21.23
C ALA A 217 -14.96 18.86 -21.95
N GLY A 218 -14.88 17.91 -22.87
CA GLY A 218 -13.64 17.61 -23.64
C GLY A 218 -12.68 16.66 -22.95
N THR A 219 -12.99 16.21 -21.72
CA THR A 219 -12.21 15.22 -20.96
C THR A 219 -13.07 14.01 -20.62
N THR A 220 -12.46 12.97 -20.05
CA THR A 220 -13.13 11.78 -19.52
C THR A 220 -13.43 11.89 -18.02
N CYS A 221 -13.13 13.02 -17.36
CA CYS A 221 -13.30 13.17 -15.91
C CYS A 221 -14.76 13.05 -15.42
N GLY A 222 -15.74 13.16 -16.33
CA GLY A 222 -17.15 12.92 -16.05
C GLY A 222 -17.58 11.45 -16.16
N GLN A 223 -16.67 10.54 -16.56
CA GLN A 223 -16.93 9.11 -16.63
C GLN A 223 -16.64 8.46 -15.28
N ARG A 224 -17.57 7.63 -14.79
CA ARG A 224 -17.37 6.93 -13.51
C ARG A 224 -16.22 5.94 -13.57
N LEU A 225 -16.05 5.23 -14.69
CA LEU A 225 -15.01 4.20 -14.83
C LEU A 225 -14.34 4.36 -16.19
N GLU A 226 -13.02 4.44 -16.19
CA GLU A 226 -12.19 4.57 -17.39
C GLU A 226 -11.03 3.58 -17.33
N LYS A 227 -10.83 2.80 -18.39
CA LYS A 227 -9.74 1.84 -18.48
C LYS A 227 -8.40 2.55 -18.68
N VAL A 228 -7.37 2.24 -17.90
CA VAL A 228 -6.03 2.79 -18.15
C VAL A 228 -5.42 2.17 -19.41
N ILE A 229 -4.87 3.00 -20.28
CA ILE A 229 -4.23 2.60 -21.53
C ILE A 229 -2.92 1.89 -21.21
N GLY A 230 -2.75 0.72 -21.82
CA GLY A 230 -1.58 -0.13 -21.62
C GLY A 230 -1.68 -1.05 -20.41
N THR A 231 -2.87 -1.24 -19.85
CA THR A 231 -3.13 -2.14 -18.72
C THR A 231 -4.35 -3.03 -18.99
N GLU A 232 -4.39 -4.20 -18.34
CA GLU A 232 -5.48 -5.17 -18.43
C GLU A 232 -6.42 -5.10 -17.22
N HIS A 233 -5.93 -4.67 -16.06
CA HIS A 233 -6.62 -4.77 -14.77
C HIS A 233 -6.58 -3.49 -13.92
N THR A 234 -6.19 -2.38 -14.54
CA THR A 234 -6.18 -1.06 -13.90
C THR A 234 -7.29 -0.18 -14.46
N ASP A 235 -8.08 0.43 -13.58
CA ASP A 235 -9.14 1.38 -13.95
C ASP A 235 -9.04 2.67 -13.13
N ILE A 236 -9.40 3.80 -13.74
CA ILE A 236 -9.68 5.05 -13.04
C ILE A 236 -11.15 5.02 -12.63
N ILE A 237 -11.45 5.32 -11.36
CA ILE A 237 -12.80 5.46 -10.85
C ILE A 237 -13.06 6.89 -10.36
N GLY A 238 -14.04 7.53 -10.98
CA GLY A 238 -14.54 8.85 -10.62
C GLY A 238 -15.65 8.75 -9.57
N VAL A 239 -15.40 9.30 -8.38
CA VAL A 239 -16.40 9.41 -7.30
C VAL A 239 -16.77 10.89 -7.11
N PRO A 240 -18.05 11.27 -7.05
CA PRO A 240 -18.43 12.67 -6.92
C PRO A 240 -18.16 13.21 -5.51
N PHE A 241 -17.77 14.48 -5.42
CA PHE A 241 -17.96 15.22 -4.18
C PHE A 241 -19.44 15.55 -4.00
N ARG A 242 -19.92 15.56 -2.75
CA ARG A 242 -21.30 15.94 -2.42
C ARG A 242 -21.39 16.69 -1.10
N ASN A 243 -22.48 17.42 -0.95
CA ASN A 243 -22.92 18.00 0.32
C ASN A 243 -24.42 17.71 0.51
N GLU A 244 -25.04 18.35 1.50
CA GLU A 244 -26.48 18.21 1.80
C GLU A 244 -27.40 18.52 0.59
N ASN A 245 -26.94 19.35 -0.34
CA ASN A 245 -27.68 19.76 -1.53
C ASN A 245 -27.41 18.88 -2.77
N GLY A 246 -26.60 17.83 -2.62
CA GLY A 246 -26.28 16.87 -3.68
C GLY A 246 -24.84 17.00 -4.23
N ILE A 247 -24.64 16.53 -5.46
CA ILE A 247 -23.31 16.41 -6.09
C ILE A 247 -22.76 17.78 -6.51
N LEU A 248 -21.49 18.03 -6.19
CA LEU A 248 -20.72 19.20 -6.61
C LEU A 248 -20.10 18.98 -7.99
N ARG A 249 -20.67 19.63 -9.00
CA ARG A 249 -20.36 19.38 -10.41
C ARG A 249 -19.14 20.15 -10.96
N LYS A 250 -18.90 21.36 -10.45
CA LYS A 250 -17.82 22.25 -10.90
C LYS A 250 -16.48 21.83 -10.29
N TRP A 251 -15.39 22.06 -11.02
CA TRP A 251 -14.04 21.93 -10.49
C TRP A 251 -13.84 22.83 -9.26
N ILE A 252 -13.04 22.33 -8.31
CA ILE A 252 -12.67 23.00 -7.07
C ILE A 252 -11.15 22.92 -6.98
N SER A 253 -10.51 24.04 -6.63
CA SER A 253 -9.07 24.11 -6.38
C SER A 253 -8.66 23.13 -5.30
N ARG A 254 -7.48 22.54 -5.43
CA ARG A 254 -6.88 21.65 -4.39
C ARG A 254 -6.76 22.33 -3.02
N PHE A 255 -6.72 23.66 -2.97
CA PHE A 255 -6.73 24.42 -1.72
C PHE A 255 -8.11 24.51 -1.04
N ASP A 256 -9.18 24.12 -1.74
CA ASP A 256 -10.57 24.31 -1.29
C ASP A 256 -11.34 22.98 -1.14
N VAL A 257 -10.67 21.83 -1.32
CA VAL A 257 -11.33 20.51 -1.29
C VAL A 257 -11.64 19.99 0.12
N TRP A 258 -11.02 20.56 1.15
CA TRP A 258 -11.03 20.04 2.53
C TRP A 258 -12.40 19.69 3.11
N PRO A 259 -13.46 20.52 2.94
CA PRO A 259 -14.77 20.25 3.54
C PRO A 259 -15.45 18.99 2.98
N TYR A 260 -14.97 18.45 1.86
CA TYR A 260 -15.62 17.35 1.16
C TYR A 260 -14.94 16.00 1.39
N LEU A 261 -13.71 15.99 1.92
CA LEU A 261 -12.86 14.79 1.94
C LEU A 261 -13.38 13.68 2.85
N GLU A 262 -14.03 14.02 3.97
CA GLU A 262 -14.60 13.03 4.88
C GLU A 262 -15.78 12.29 4.22
N THR A 263 -16.77 13.02 3.69
CA THR A 263 -17.89 12.41 2.97
C THR A 263 -17.42 11.67 1.72
N TYR A 264 -16.43 12.22 1.02
CA TYR A 264 -15.82 11.56 -0.12
C TYR A 264 -15.16 10.22 0.27
N SER A 265 -14.48 10.13 1.41
CA SER A 265 -13.87 8.88 1.88
C SER A 265 -14.92 7.78 2.13
N GLU A 266 -16.10 8.14 2.63
CA GLU A 266 -17.22 7.22 2.83
C GLU A 266 -17.77 6.67 1.49
N ASP A 267 -17.96 7.57 0.52
CA ASP A 267 -18.45 7.20 -0.81
C ASP A 267 -17.41 6.35 -1.55
N VAL A 268 -16.13 6.72 -1.47
CA VAL A 268 -15.00 5.97 -2.03
C VAL A 268 -14.91 4.58 -1.43
N SER A 269 -15.06 4.45 -0.10
CA SER A 269 -15.06 3.14 0.57
C SER A 269 -16.15 2.22 -0.02
N THR A 270 -17.35 2.75 -0.25
CA THR A 270 -18.46 2.00 -0.86
C THR A 270 -18.13 1.56 -2.29
N GLU A 271 -17.57 2.46 -3.09
CA GLU A 271 -17.23 2.19 -4.49
C GLU A 271 -16.06 1.18 -4.64
N ILE A 272 -15.02 1.29 -3.80
CA ILE A 272 -13.92 0.33 -3.75
C ILE A 272 -14.45 -1.08 -3.46
N MET A 273 -15.29 -1.22 -2.42
CA MET A 273 -15.82 -2.53 -2.02
C MET A 273 -16.70 -3.15 -3.12
N LYS A 274 -17.47 -2.32 -3.84
CA LYS A 274 -18.28 -2.75 -4.99
C LYS A 274 -17.42 -3.24 -6.15
N GLU A 275 -16.36 -2.50 -6.49
CA GLU A 275 -15.52 -2.79 -7.64
C GLU A 275 -14.54 -3.94 -7.41
N MET A 276 -13.96 -4.05 -6.21
CA MET A 276 -12.96 -5.09 -5.90
C MET A 276 -13.59 -6.39 -5.42
N GLN A 277 -14.82 -6.33 -4.86
CA GLN A 277 -15.50 -7.45 -4.19
C GLN A 277 -14.65 -8.11 -3.10
N ALA A 278 -13.70 -7.35 -2.56
CA ALA A 278 -12.74 -7.73 -1.55
C ALA A 278 -12.14 -6.43 -0.99
N LYS A 279 -11.48 -6.54 0.17
CA LYS A 279 -10.71 -5.41 0.70
C LYS A 279 -9.47 -5.16 -0.18
N PRO A 280 -8.99 -3.91 -0.27
CA PRO A 280 -7.67 -3.63 -0.80
C PRO A 280 -6.58 -4.29 0.04
N ASP A 281 -5.47 -4.66 -0.59
CA ASP A 281 -4.26 -5.13 0.09
C ASP A 281 -3.29 -3.97 0.37
N LEU A 282 -3.37 -2.89 -0.43
CA LEU A 282 -2.60 -1.66 -0.27
C LEU A 282 -3.43 -0.44 -0.66
N ILE A 283 -3.27 0.64 0.11
CA ILE A 283 -3.80 1.96 -0.20
C ILE A 283 -2.63 2.95 -0.33
N ILE A 284 -2.56 3.68 -1.44
CA ILE A 284 -1.54 4.69 -1.72
C ILE A 284 -2.20 6.07 -1.80
N GLY A 285 -1.93 6.93 -0.82
CA GLY A 285 -2.28 8.35 -0.87
C GLY A 285 -1.30 9.14 -1.74
N ASN A 286 -1.82 10.11 -2.50
CA ASN A 286 -1.01 11.04 -3.28
C ASN A 286 -1.42 12.48 -2.97
N TYR A 287 -0.43 13.31 -2.62
CA TYR A 287 -0.61 14.69 -2.17
C TYR A 287 -1.47 14.79 -0.90
N SER A 288 -1.62 16.00 -0.35
CA SER A 288 -2.26 16.23 0.95
C SER A 288 -3.70 15.69 1.05
N ASP A 289 -4.54 15.94 0.03
CA ASP A 289 -5.93 15.49 0.00
C ASP A 289 -6.06 13.98 -0.20
N GLY A 290 -5.27 13.40 -1.13
CA GLY A 290 -5.22 11.95 -1.32
C GLY A 290 -4.66 11.21 -0.12
N ASN A 291 -3.64 11.77 0.55
CA ASN A 291 -3.06 11.23 1.78
C ASN A 291 -4.07 11.25 2.94
N LEU A 292 -4.86 12.31 3.09
CA LEU A 292 -5.90 12.37 4.11
C LEU A 292 -7.01 11.35 3.85
N VAL A 293 -7.49 11.24 2.61
CA VAL A 293 -8.49 10.23 2.23
C VAL A 293 -7.94 8.81 2.43
N ALA A 294 -6.70 8.56 2.03
CA ALA A 294 -6.03 7.27 2.22
C ALA A 294 -5.90 6.90 3.71
N THR A 295 -5.61 7.88 4.57
CA THR A 295 -5.55 7.71 6.02
C THR A 295 -6.89 7.23 6.59
N LEU A 296 -7.99 7.91 6.23
CA LEU A 296 -9.33 7.54 6.68
C LEU A 296 -9.72 6.13 6.20
N LEU A 297 -9.45 5.82 4.93
CA LEU A 297 -9.76 4.51 4.34
C LEU A 297 -8.94 3.38 4.96
N ALA A 298 -7.63 3.58 5.13
CA ALA A 298 -6.74 2.58 5.71
C ALA A 298 -7.13 2.25 7.15
N HIS A 299 -7.44 3.27 7.96
CA HIS A 299 -7.94 3.08 9.31
C HIS A 299 -9.25 2.29 9.34
N LYS A 300 -10.21 2.66 8.48
CA LYS A 300 -11.54 2.02 8.41
C LYS A 300 -11.46 0.56 7.93
N LEU A 301 -10.62 0.27 6.95
CA LEU A 301 -10.57 -1.03 6.30
C LEU A 301 -9.54 -1.99 6.93
N GLY A 302 -8.59 -1.45 7.70
CA GLY A 302 -7.48 -2.19 8.30
C GLY A 302 -6.47 -2.65 7.25
N VAL A 303 -6.03 -1.74 6.37
CA VAL A 303 -5.19 -2.04 5.20
C VAL A 303 -3.86 -1.30 5.30
N THR A 304 -2.79 -1.92 4.79
CA THR A 304 -1.49 -1.29 4.69
C THR A 304 -1.56 0.01 3.88
N HIS A 305 -0.94 1.05 4.40
CA HIS A 305 -1.06 2.41 3.91
C HIS A 305 0.30 2.98 3.54
N CYS A 306 0.40 3.50 2.32
CA CYS A 306 1.52 4.26 1.81
C CYS A 306 1.10 5.70 1.50
N THR A 307 1.99 6.66 1.72
CA THR A 307 1.80 8.04 1.24
C THR A 307 2.93 8.48 0.32
N ILE A 308 2.58 9.28 -0.69
CA ILE A 308 3.49 9.97 -1.59
C ILE A 308 3.12 11.46 -1.56
N ALA A 309 4.00 12.29 -1.02
CA ALA A 309 3.69 13.70 -0.85
C ALA A 309 3.60 14.45 -2.20
N HIS A 310 4.47 14.12 -3.16
CA HIS A 310 4.71 14.86 -4.42
C HIS A 310 5.23 16.29 -4.21
N ALA A 311 4.63 17.04 -3.29
CA ALA A 311 5.08 18.34 -2.82
C ALA A 311 4.50 18.62 -1.43
N LEU A 312 5.27 19.29 -0.58
CA LEU A 312 4.80 19.87 0.68
C LEU A 312 4.73 21.39 0.53
N GLU A 313 3.53 21.97 0.52
CA GLU A 313 3.37 23.40 0.21
C GLU A 313 4.05 24.32 1.23
N LYS A 314 4.26 23.85 2.46
CA LYS A 314 4.99 24.58 3.51
C LYS A 314 6.39 25.04 3.07
N THR A 315 7.07 24.27 2.21
CA THR A 315 8.40 24.63 1.70
C THR A 315 8.33 25.53 0.45
N LYS A 316 7.24 25.46 -0.31
CA LYS A 316 7.01 26.25 -1.52
C LYS A 316 6.51 27.66 -1.24
N TYR A 317 5.86 27.86 -0.09
CA TYR A 317 5.39 29.16 0.38
C TYR A 317 6.17 29.55 1.65
N PRO A 318 7.27 30.32 1.53
CA PRO A 318 8.11 30.67 2.67
C PRO A 318 7.34 31.39 3.78
N ASN A 319 7.58 30.98 5.02
CA ASN A 319 6.94 31.51 6.24
C ASN A 319 5.40 31.35 6.26
N SER A 320 4.85 30.42 5.48
CA SER A 320 3.41 30.12 5.46
C SER A 320 2.89 29.54 6.77
N ASP A 321 3.76 28.91 7.58
CA ASP A 321 3.45 28.40 8.91
C ASP A 321 3.36 29.54 9.96
N ILE A 322 4.34 30.45 9.97
CA ILE A 322 4.36 31.59 10.92
C ILE A 322 3.30 32.66 10.57
N TYR A 323 3.04 32.87 9.29
CA TYR A 323 2.04 33.83 8.80
C TYR A 323 0.75 33.16 8.35
N LEU A 324 0.37 32.05 8.98
CA LEU A 324 -0.76 31.21 8.62
C LEU A 324 -2.04 32.02 8.33
N ASP A 325 -2.43 32.90 9.26
CA ASP A 325 -3.64 33.74 9.14
C ASP A 325 -3.69 34.58 7.84
N LYS A 326 -2.54 34.99 7.30
CA LYS A 326 -2.48 35.77 6.06
C LYS A 326 -2.74 34.90 4.83
N PHE A 327 -2.24 33.67 4.85
CA PHE A 327 -2.39 32.72 3.74
C PHE A 327 -3.71 31.98 3.79
N ASP A 328 -4.30 31.80 4.98
CA ASP A 328 -5.44 30.90 5.18
C ASP A 328 -6.68 31.32 4.39
N SER A 329 -6.91 32.63 4.25
CA SER A 329 -8.04 33.17 3.46
C SER A 329 -8.02 32.81 1.97
N GLN A 330 -6.86 32.41 1.43
CA GLN A 330 -6.70 32.06 0.02
C GLN A 330 -6.30 30.60 -0.19
N TYR A 331 -5.43 30.05 0.65
CA TYR A 331 -4.82 28.73 0.44
C TYR A 331 -5.27 27.68 1.46
N HIS A 332 -5.98 28.09 2.52
CA HIS A 332 -6.45 27.19 3.59
C HIS A 332 -5.34 26.28 4.14
N PHE A 333 -4.15 26.85 4.36
CA PHE A 333 -2.98 26.10 4.84
C PHE A 333 -3.18 25.53 6.25
N SER A 334 -4.09 26.08 7.06
CA SER A 334 -4.45 25.49 8.34
C SER A 334 -4.99 24.07 8.15
N CYS A 335 -5.87 23.88 7.16
CA CYS A 335 -6.37 22.56 6.78
C CYS A 335 -5.26 21.70 6.18
N GLN A 336 -4.49 22.24 5.23
CA GLN A 336 -3.48 21.45 4.52
C GLN A 336 -2.37 20.94 5.44
N PHE A 337 -1.78 21.80 6.28
CA PHE A 337 -0.69 21.40 7.18
C PHE A 337 -1.17 20.42 8.25
N THR A 338 -2.42 20.56 8.69
CA THR A 338 -3.06 19.58 9.58
C THR A 338 -3.20 18.23 8.88
N ALA A 339 -3.70 18.21 7.64
CA ALA A 339 -3.83 17.00 6.83
C ALA A 339 -2.47 16.31 6.60
N ASP A 340 -1.44 17.09 6.27
CA ASP A 340 -0.08 16.60 6.07
C ASP A 340 0.48 15.96 7.36
N LEU A 341 0.32 16.61 8.51
CA LEU A 341 0.78 16.07 9.79
C LEU A 341 0.04 14.79 10.19
N ILE A 342 -1.27 14.74 9.97
CA ILE A 342 -2.08 13.54 10.22
C ILE A 342 -1.57 12.39 9.36
N ALA A 343 -1.49 12.58 8.04
CA ALA A 343 -1.16 11.50 7.13
C ALA A 343 0.29 11.03 7.27
N MET A 344 1.22 11.95 7.51
CA MET A 344 2.65 11.65 7.70
C MET A 344 2.90 10.75 8.92
N ASN A 345 2.11 10.91 9.99
CA ASN A 345 2.26 10.10 11.20
C ASN A 345 1.33 8.89 11.25
N HIS A 346 0.31 8.82 10.39
CA HIS A 346 -0.64 7.70 10.36
C HIS A 346 -0.24 6.60 9.35
N THR A 347 0.53 6.93 8.31
CA THR A 347 0.92 5.95 7.28
C THR A 347 1.88 4.88 7.79
N ASP A 348 1.87 3.68 7.19
CA ASP A 348 2.83 2.62 7.53
C ASP A 348 4.22 2.90 6.95
N PHE A 349 4.26 3.51 5.75
CA PHE A 349 5.50 3.94 5.12
C PHE A 349 5.31 5.09 4.11
N ILE A 350 6.37 5.86 3.91
CA ILE A 350 6.40 7.01 3.01
C ILE A 350 7.35 6.70 1.86
N ILE A 351 6.94 7.00 0.62
CA ILE A 351 7.83 6.99 -0.55
C ILE A 351 8.12 8.44 -0.93
N THR A 352 9.40 8.76 -1.08
CA THR A 352 9.89 10.04 -1.62
C THR A 352 10.63 9.81 -2.93
N SER A 353 10.67 10.83 -3.80
CA SER A 353 11.35 10.70 -5.09
C SER A 353 12.86 10.95 -4.98
N THR A 354 13.29 11.65 -3.94
CA THR A 354 14.70 12.00 -3.72
C THR A 354 15.03 12.03 -2.23
N PHE A 355 16.33 11.98 -1.89
CA PHE A 355 16.81 12.18 -0.50
C PHE A 355 16.61 13.61 0.01
N GLN A 356 16.49 14.59 -0.91
CA GLN A 356 16.32 16.01 -0.57
C GLN A 356 14.91 16.33 -0.08
N GLU A 357 13.93 15.55 -0.52
CA GLU A 357 12.56 15.51 -0.02
C GLU A 357 12.54 14.73 1.30
#